data_AF-A0A1G7JQM2-F1
#
_entry.id   AF-A0A1G7JQM2-F1
#
_cell.length_a   1.000
_cell.length_b   1.000
_cell.length_c   1.000
_cell.angle_alpha   90.00
_cell.angle_beta   90.00
_cell.angle_gamma   90.00
#
_symmetry.space_group_name_H-M   'P 1'
#
loop_
_entity.id
_entity.type
_entity.pdbx_description
1 polymer ?
#
loop_
_entity_poly.entity_id
_entity_poly.type
_entity_poly.pdbx_seq_one_letter_code
_entity_poly.pdbx_strand_id
1 'polypeptide(L)'
;MKKILSAASALVALCLTAYGSFAQPGIDEMNQARQQLSSSFFSALDCALVMAALFGITGAVKIYHNWQMGKPRIDSDIAAWFYAAFFMVLAGMFLRAIFGI
;
A
#
# COMPACT_ATOMS: atom_id res chain seq x y z
N MET A 1 -26.76 -51.81 -26.05
CA MET A 1 -26.74 -50.36 -25.73
C MET A 1 -26.15 -50.04 -24.35
N LYS A 2 -26.55 -50.72 -23.25
CA LYS A 2 -26.03 -50.46 -21.88
C LYS A 2 -24.50 -50.58 -21.73
N LYS A 3 -23.84 -51.54 -22.43
CA LYS A 3 -22.38 -51.74 -22.37
C LYS A 3 -21.57 -50.61 -23.03
N ILE A 4 -22.13 -49.98 -24.08
CA ILE A 4 -21.49 -48.86 -24.79
C ILE A 4 -21.58 -47.58 -23.95
N LEU A 5 -22.70 -47.40 -23.25
CA LEU A 5 -22.90 -46.27 -22.34
C LEU A 5 -21.99 -46.35 -21.10
N SER A 6 -21.77 -47.56 -20.57
CA SER A 6 -20.83 -47.80 -19.46
C SER A 6 -19.36 -47.61 -19.86
N ALA A 7 -19.00 -47.96 -21.10
CA ALA A 7 -17.65 -47.76 -21.62
C ALA A 7 -17.35 -46.27 -21.87
N ALA A 8 -18.32 -45.50 -22.37
CA ALA A 8 -18.19 -44.05 -22.55
C ALA A 8 -18.02 -43.31 -21.21
N SER A 9 -18.78 -43.71 -20.17
CA SER A 9 -18.65 -43.16 -18.82
C SER A 9 -17.28 -43.45 -18.19
N ALA A 10 -16.74 -44.64 -18.39
CA ALA A 10 -15.42 -45.01 -17.89
C ALA A 10 -14.29 -44.21 -18.57
N LEU A 11 -14.43 -43.91 -19.86
CA LEU A 11 -13.44 -43.17 -20.63
C LEU A 11 -13.40 -41.69 -20.24
N VAL A 12 -14.57 -41.09 -19.95
CA VAL A 12 -14.66 -39.73 -19.38
C VAL A 12 -14.03 -39.69 -17.99
N ALA A 13 -14.32 -40.66 -17.12
CA ALA A 13 -13.73 -40.71 -15.78
C ALA A 13 -12.19 -40.82 -15.80
N LEU A 14 -11.64 -41.58 -16.75
CA LEU A 14 -10.19 -41.73 -16.92
C LEU A 14 -9.53 -40.41 -17.38
N CYS A 15 -10.18 -39.63 -18.25
CA CYS A 15 -9.72 -38.31 -18.66
C CYS A 15 -9.72 -37.29 -17.51
N LEU A 16 -10.67 -37.36 -16.57
CA LEU A 16 -10.67 -36.48 -15.39
C LEU A 16 -9.53 -36.81 -14.41
N THR A 17 -9.17 -38.09 -14.25
CA THR A 17 -8.06 -38.50 -13.36
C THR A 17 -6.66 -38.22 -13.92
N ALA A 18 -6.54 -37.96 -15.22
CA ALA A 18 -5.26 -37.62 -15.87
C ALA A 18 -4.83 -36.17 -15.62
N TYR A 19 -5.74 -35.31 -15.15
CA TYR A 19 -5.39 -33.98 -14.65
C TYR A 19 -4.79 -34.14 -13.26
N GLY A 20 -3.47 -34.34 -13.20
CA GLY A 20 -2.72 -34.18 -11.96
C GLY A 20 -2.98 -32.80 -11.39
N SER A 21 -3.44 -32.73 -10.14
CA SER A 21 -3.59 -31.46 -9.43
C SER A 21 -2.20 -30.89 -9.17
N PHE A 22 -1.78 -29.94 -10.00
CA PHE A 22 -0.64 -29.09 -9.70
C PHE A 22 -1.06 -28.17 -8.55
N ALA A 23 -0.61 -28.48 -7.33
CA ALA A 23 -0.67 -27.49 -6.26
C ALA A 23 0.25 -26.33 -6.66
N GLN A 24 -0.30 -25.12 -6.81
CA GLN A 24 0.49 -23.94 -7.10
C GLN A 24 1.54 -23.76 -5.99
N PRO A 25 2.84 -23.63 -6.32
CA PRO A 25 3.86 -23.35 -5.32
C PRO A 25 3.68 -21.93 -4.77
N GLY A 26 2.87 -21.82 -3.71
CA GLY A 26 2.50 -20.57 -3.02
C GLY A 26 3.65 -19.66 -2.60
N ILE A 27 4.87 -20.19 -2.53
CA ILE A 27 6.08 -19.48 -2.10
C ILE A 27 6.52 -18.47 -3.16
N ASP A 28 6.52 -18.84 -4.44
CA ASP A 28 6.94 -17.93 -5.51
C ASP A 28 5.94 -16.79 -5.69
N GLU A 29 4.64 -17.08 -5.61
CA GLU A 29 3.60 -16.06 -5.64
C GLU A 29 3.64 -15.15 -4.39
N MET A 30 3.93 -15.70 -3.20
CA MET A 30 4.12 -14.90 -1.98
C MET A 30 5.34 -13.99 -2.08
N ASN A 31 6.45 -14.46 -2.66
CA ASN A 31 7.64 -13.64 -2.87
C ASN A 31 7.36 -12.53 -3.89
N GLN A 32 6.63 -12.83 -4.96
CA GLN A 32 6.21 -11.83 -5.93
C GLN A 32 5.25 -10.79 -5.34
N ALA A 33 4.29 -11.22 -4.52
CA ALA A 33 3.37 -10.34 -3.80
C ALA A 33 4.11 -9.43 -2.81
N ARG A 34 5.14 -9.95 -2.12
CA ARG A 34 6.01 -9.14 -1.24
C ARG A 34 6.77 -8.06 -2.02
N GLN A 35 7.34 -8.42 -3.17
CA GLN A 35 8.05 -7.47 -4.03
C GLN A 35 7.12 -6.35 -4.52
N GLN A 36 5.91 -6.72 -4.95
CA GLN A 36 4.90 -5.76 -5.38
C GLN A 36 4.45 -4.86 -4.22
N LEU A 37 4.19 -5.43 -3.04
CA LEU A 37 3.80 -4.66 -1.86
C LEU A 37 4.88 -3.65 -1.47
N SER A 38 6.14 -4.07 -1.46
CA SER A 38 7.28 -3.19 -1.17
C SER A 38 7.38 -2.04 -2.18
N SER A 39 7.32 -2.36 -3.49
CA SER A 39 7.36 -1.36 -4.56
C SER A 39 6.20 -0.36 -4.49
N SER A 40 4.96 -0.87 -4.31
CA SER A 40 3.77 -0.03 -4.15
C SER A 40 3.86 0.84 -2.90
N PHE A 41 4.45 0.34 -1.82
CA PHE A 41 4.65 1.11 -0.60
C PHE A 41 5.65 2.25 -0.79
N PHE A 42 6.80 2.02 -1.45
CA PHE A 42 7.75 3.09 -1.76
C PHE A 42 7.12 4.18 -2.64
N SER A 43 6.38 3.79 -3.69
CA SER A 43 5.69 4.73 -4.57
C SER A 43 4.61 5.54 -3.83
N ALA A 44 3.80 4.89 -3.00
CA ALA A 44 2.79 5.56 -2.19
C ALA A 44 3.43 6.52 -1.16
N LEU A 45 4.57 6.13 -0.59
CA LEU A 45 5.30 6.97 0.36
C LEU A 45 5.90 8.20 -0.33
N ASP A 46 6.49 8.07 -1.51
CA ASP A 46 7.00 9.21 -2.28
C ASP A 46 5.88 10.20 -2.61
N CYS A 47 4.70 9.69 -3.02
CA CYS A 47 3.51 10.52 -3.22
C CYS A 47 3.09 11.25 -1.93
N ALA A 48 3.08 10.55 -0.80
CA ALA A 48 2.75 11.14 0.51
C ALA A 48 3.76 12.23 0.91
N LEU A 49 5.05 12.06 0.63
CA LEU A 49 6.09 13.07 0.90
C LEU A 49 5.91 14.32 0.02
N VAL A 50 5.54 14.15 -1.25
CA VAL A 50 5.20 15.28 -2.13
C VAL A 50 4.00 16.04 -1.57
N MET A 51 2.94 15.35 -1.15
CA MET A 51 1.77 15.98 -0.53
C MET A 51 2.12 16.69 0.79
N ALA A 52 2.99 16.10 1.61
CA ALA A 52 3.49 16.72 2.84
C ALA A 52 4.24 18.02 2.54
N ALA A 53 5.06 18.07 1.49
CA ALA A 53 5.74 19.29 1.06
C ALA A 53 4.74 20.38 0.63
N LEU A 54 3.71 20.02 -0.17
CA LEU A 54 2.67 20.95 -0.61
C LEU A 54 1.88 21.54 0.57
N PHE A 55 1.46 20.71 1.52
CA PHE A 55 0.76 21.18 2.71
C PHE A 55 1.67 21.98 3.64
N GLY A 56 2.96 21.62 3.73
CA GLY A 56 3.97 22.37 4.45
C GLY A 56 4.10 23.81 3.94
N ILE A 57 4.28 23.97 2.62
CA ILE A 57 4.37 25.30 1.98
C ILE A 57 3.07 26.09 2.21
N THR A 58 1.91 25.44 2.00
CA THR A 58 0.60 26.11 2.10
C THR A 58 0.36 26.67 3.50
N GLY A 59 0.65 25.90 4.56
CA GLY A 59 0.47 26.43 5.91
C GLY A 59 1.57 27.40 6.35
N ALA A 60 2.80 27.29 5.81
CA ALA A 60 3.83 28.32 6.02
C ALA A 60 3.38 29.68 5.47
N VAL A 61 2.78 29.72 4.28
CA VAL A 61 2.20 30.94 3.69
C VAL A 61 1.09 31.50 4.59
N LYS A 62 0.19 30.65 5.10
CA LYS A 62 -0.88 31.07 6.01
C LYS A 62 -0.34 31.67 7.32
N ILE A 63 0.66 31.03 7.93
CA ILE A 63 1.31 31.50 9.16
C ILE A 63 1.97 32.85 8.92
N TYR A 64 2.73 32.98 7.83
CA TYR A 64 3.38 34.23 7.45
C TYR A 64 2.37 35.35 7.24
N HIS A 65 1.27 35.07 6.53
CA HIS A 65 0.19 36.03 6.32
C HIS A 65 -0.43 36.49 7.66
N ASN A 66 -0.75 35.55 8.56
CA ASN A 66 -1.29 35.88 9.87
C ASN A 66 -0.31 36.73 10.70
N TRP A 67 0.99 36.47 10.57
CA TRP A 67 2.04 37.21 11.27
C TRP A 67 2.14 38.66 10.82
N GLN A 68 2.07 38.89 9.52
CA GLN A 68 2.02 40.24 8.95
C GLN A 68 0.74 41.00 9.36
N MET A 69 -0.36 40.30 9.59
CA MET A 69 -1.64 40.89 10.04
C MET A 69 -1.69 41.18 11.55
N GLY A 70 -0.61 40.93 12.29
CA GLY A 70 -0.53 41.23 13.74
C GLY A 70 -1.44 40.35 14.60
N LYS A 71 -1.78 39.14 14.14
CA LYS A 71 -2.70 38.25 14.85
C LYS A 71 -2.10 37.81 16.20
N PRO A 72 -2.81 37.98 17.33
CA PRO A 72 -2.32 37.54 18.63
C PRO A 72 -2.30 36.00 18.71
N ARG A 73 -1.33 35.42 19.45
CA ARG A 73 -1.17 33.97 19.67
C ARG A 73 -0.88 33.16 18.40
N ILE A 74 0.08 33.61 17.60
CA ILE A 74 0.57 32.85 16.44
C ILE A 74 1.42 31.64 16.84
N ASP A 75 2.06 31.67 18.01
CA ASP A 75 2.95 30.62 18.47
C ASP A 75 2.27 29.25 18.55
N SER A 76 0.98 29.21 18.95
CA SER A 76 0.20 27.97 18.97
C SER A 76 -0.13 27.47 17.57
N ASP A 77 -0.42 28.36 16.63
CA ASP A 77 -0.70 28.02 15.23
C ASP A 77 0.58 27.48 14.56
N ILE A 78 1.75 28.07 14.86
CA ILE A 78 3.06 27.60 14.39
C ILE A 78 3.36 26.21 14.95
N ALA A 79 3.23 26.03 16.26
CA ALA A 79 3.53 24.76 16.91
C ALA A 79 2.64 23.64 16.37
N ALA A 80 1.33 23.87 16.25
CA ALA A 80 0.39 22.90 15.70
C ALA A 80 0.78 22.48 14.28
N TRP A 81 1.15 23.45 13.44
CA TRP A 81 1.53 23.16 12.06
C TRP A 81 2.88 22.46 11.94
N PHE A 82 3.84 22.86 12.77
CA PHE A 82 5.15 22.21 12.85
C PHE A 82 5.04 20.74 13.26
N TYR A 83 4.30 20.44 14.32
CA TYR A 83 4.11 19.05 14.78
C TYR A 83 3.33 18.21 13.75
N ALA A 84 2.37 18.80 13.04
CA ALA A 84 1.68 18.11 11.95
C ALA A 84 2.62 17.75 10.78
N ALA A 85 3.46 18.69 10.36
CA ALA A 85 4.44 18.47 9.29
C ALA A 85 5.49 17.42 9.70
N PHE A 86 6.00 17.52 10.93
CA PHE A 86 6.95 16.56 11.49
C PHE A 86 6.35 15.15 11.56
N PHE A 87 5.11 15.03 12.04
CA PHE A 87 4.41 13.75 12.11
C PHE A 87 4.23 13.11 10.72
N MET A 88 3.83 13.88 9.71
CA MET A 88 3.69 13.40 8.33
C MET A 88 4.99 12.80 7.78
N VAL A 89 6.14 13.43 8.04
CA VAL A 89 7.45 12.92 7.60
C VAL A 89 7.83 11.66 8.38
N LEU A 90 7.61 11.65 9.71
CA LEU A 90 7.93 10.49 10.54
C LEU A 90 7.05 9.27 10.27
N ALA A 91 5.79 9.47 9.90
CA ALA A 91 4.85 8.38 9.62
C ALA A 91 5.38 7.41 8.56
N GLY A 92 6.10 7.93 7.56
CA GLY A 92 6.77 7.11 6.55
C GLY A 92 7.83 6.17 7.12
N MET A 93 8.71 6.68 7.98
CA MET A 93 9.72 5.86 8.66
C MET A 93 9.09 4.86 9.63
N PHE A 94 8.02 5.25 10.33
CA PHE A 94 7.29 4.36 11.23
C PHE A 94 6.64 3.19 10.50
N LEU A 95 5.98 3.46 9.36
CA LEU A 95 5.37 2.42 8.55
C LEU A 95 6.43 1.47 7.96
N ARG A 96 7.56 1.99 7.46
CA ARG A 96 8.71 1.16 7.03
C ARG A 96 9.18 0.22 8.14
N ALA A 97 9.32 0.74 9.35
CA ALA A 97 9.72 -0.04 10.52
C ALA A 97 8.71 -1.16 10.89
N ILE A 98 7.40 -0.91 10.80
CA ILE A 98 6.37 -1.94 11.05
C ILE A 98 6.43 -3.06 10.01
N PHE A 99 6.56 -2.71 8.73
CA PHE A 99 6.53 -3.68 7.65
C PHE A 99 7.88 -4.38 7.41
N GLY A 100 8.95 -3.94 8.08
CA GLY A 100 10.29 -4.51 7.95
C GLY A 100 10.91 -4.27 6.57
N ILE A 101 10.59 -3.13 5.95
CA ILE A 101 11.06 -2.70 4.63
C ILE A 101 12.06 -1.55 4.78
#